data_AF-A0A1Q2LFU3-F1
#
_entry.id   AF-A0A1Q2LFU3-F1
#
_cell.length_a   1.000
_cell.length_b   1.000
_cell.length_c   1.000
_cell.angle_alpha   90.00
_cell.angle_beta   90.00
_cell.angle_gamma   90.00
#
_symmetry.space_group_name_H-M   'P 1'
#
loop_
_entity.id
_entity.type
_entity.pdbx_description
1 polymer ?
#
loop_
_entity_poly.entity_id
_entity_poly.type
_entity_poly.pdbx_seq_one_letter_code
_entity_poly.pdbx_strand_id
1 'polypeptide(L)'
;MPLIKKTFSKESLGKWEIQGDYLVNGDNKVRFKSITFDNEILKWIEKSIAEVSFITKLNATLLFYKNIAQIITTNTDESTKDIEKLLTDNNLEENIKILCEILSNKERLIDSYCEAIAEKYEKQLESRGFEIAEVNNDLAKYTYPLIIKPKDCGEYYFAFCIETSKYNDKPVNYGVQLFKQDSDYIDNFMINRISRYLGIRESRVLFDPILLEDGEEDEEEWWWGYQTETELESELQEFLDSNKIKDLNDELKPIQAYCDAIHEIKKTIENNYKDYVMTTEEDEEYWELGEDNYISVWHKDFNDEKLYFSIDMFESSQSIFFQSQLHGLNIFMGERAFPILKEVLSVDDSAFREGSHCALFAYLTQGDKMNPKDFTKEKFINFFESMREQVYSFNQKIKDDLAKGQDSKLRKFL
;
A
#
# COMPACT_ATOMS: atom_id res chain seq x y z
N MET A 1 39.92 -23.56 34.11
CA MET A 1 40.41 -22.69 33.03
C MET A 1 40.63 -21.29 33.60
N PRO A 2 41.72 -20.59 33.27
CA PRO A 2 41.93 -19.22 33.75
C PRO A 2 40.91 -18.29 33.10
N LEU A 3 40.32 -17.40 33.89
CA LEU A 3 39.50 -16.28 33.40
C LEU A 3 40.25 -15.53 32.29
N ILE A 4 39.68 -15.52 31.09
CA ILE A 4 40.16 -14.65 30.01
C ILE A 4 39.90 -13.22 30.48
N LYS A 5 40.95 -12.54 30.97
CA LYS A 5 40.93 -11.08 31.12
C LYS A 5 40.76 -10.51 29.72
N LYS A 6 39.55 -10.07 29.36
CA LYS A 6 39.35 -9.16 28.22
C LYS A 6 40.33 -8.01 28.42
N THR A 7 41.32 -7.94 27.53
CA THR A 7 42.30 -6.86 27.53
C THR A 7 41.55 -5.62 27.07
N PHE A 8 41.65 -4.51 27.82
CA PHE A 8 41.07 -3.23 27.39
C PHE A 8 41.49 -2.95 25.95
N SER A 9 40.55 -2.61 25.06
CA SER A 9 40.89 -2.26 23.69
C SER A 9 41.81 -1.03 23.72
N LYS A 10 42.80 -0.99 22.80
CA LYS A 10 43.70 0.17 22.65
C LYS A 10 42.93 1.49 22.48
N GLU A 11 41.70 1.43 21.97
CA GLU A 11 40.82 2.57 21.76
C GLU A 11 40.44 3.28 23.07
N SER A 12 40.17 2.53 24.15
CA SER A 12 39.74 3.14 25.43
C SER A 12 40.87 3.76 26.24
N LEU A 13 42.11 3.32 26.04
CA LEU A 13 43.29 3.81 26.78
C LEU A 13 44.06 4.91 26.03
N GLY A 14 43.78 5.12 24.74
CA GLY A 14 44.46 6.11 23.91
C GLY A 14 45.97 5.88 23.85
N LYS A 15 46.76 6.85 24.34
CA LYS A 15 48.24 6.78 24.36
C LYS A 15 48.81 6.09 25.60
N TRP A 16 47.96 5.62 26.52
CA TRP A 16 48.39 5.04 27.79
C TRP A 16 48.44 3.50 27.72
N GLU A 17 49.46 2.92 28.36
CA GLU A 17 49.62 1.48 28.49
C GLU A 17 49.52 1.05 29.96
N ILE A 18 48.92 -0.11 30.21
CA ILE A 18 48.83 -0.68 31.56
C ILE A 18 50.10 -1.49 31.85
N GLN A 19 50.86 -1.08 32.88
CA GLN A 19 52.02 -1.81 33.40
C GLN A 19 51.88 -2.03 34.91
N GLY A 20 51.37 -3.19 35.30
CA GLY A 20 51.01 -3.48 36.70
C GLY A 20 49.87 -2.56 37.16
N ASP A 21 50.07 -1.87 38.30
CA ASP A 21 49.10 -0.92 38.88
C ASP A 21 49.22 0.51 38.32
N TYR A 22 49.86 0.67 37.15
CA TYR A 22 50.14 1.99 36.58
C TYR A 22 49.72 2.10 35.12
N LEU A 23 49.21 3.28 34.77
CA LEU A 23 49.10 3.77 33.40
C LEU A 23 50.40 4.50 33.06
N VAL A 24 51.03 4.14 31.93
CA VAL A 24 52.30 4.68 31.46
C VAL A 24 52.15 5.31 30.08
N ASN A 25 52.71 6.52 29.89
CA ASN A 25 52.80 7.20 28.59
C ASN A 25 54.11 8.01 28.54
N GLY A 26 55.14 7.43 27.92
CA GLY A 26 56.51 7.97 27.98
C GLY A 26 57.04 7.96 29.42
N ASP A 27 57.56 9.11 29.89
CA ASP A 27 58.06 9.29 31.27
C ASP A 27 56.93 9.50 32.29
N ASN A 28 55.68 9.67 31.84
CA ASN A 28 54.53 9.87 32.74
C ASN A 28 54.01 8.53 33.25
N LYS A 29 53.84 8.45 34.58
CA LYS A 29 53.35 7.25 35.27
C LYS A 29 52.30 7.62 36.31
N VAL A 30 51.07 7.13 36.15
CA VAL A 30 49.95 7.38 37.06
C VAL A 30 49.48 6.07 37.66
N ARG A 31 49.36 6.01 38.99
CA ARG A 31 48.83 4.83 39.66
C ARG A 31 47.32 4.76 39.47
N PHE A 32 46.80 3.59 39.10
CA PHE A 32 45.37 3.36 39.02
C PHE A 32 44.98 2.15 39.88
N LYS A 33 43.70 2.08 40.26
CA LYS A 33 43.11 0.89 40.86
C LYS A 33 42.13 0.31 39.84
N SER A 34 42.37 -0.91 39.39
CA SER A 34 41.37 -1.65 38.63
C SER A 34 40.24 -2.05 39.57
N ILE A 35 39.02 -1.61 39.27
CA ILE A 35 37.81 -2.12 39.93
C ILE A 35 37.17 -3.19 39.04
N THR A 36 36.73 -4.29 39.63
CA THR A 36 36.08 -5.37 38.88
C THR A 36 34.56 -5.25 39.02
N PHE A 37 33.84 -5.43 37.91
CA PHE A 37 32.38 -5.37 37.90
C PHE A 37 31.78 -6.41 38.86
N ASP A 38 32.25 -7.65 38.78
CA ASP A 38 31.72 -8.84 39.47
C ASP A 38 31.79 -8.77 41.01
N ASN A 39 32.58 -7.85 41.57
CA ASN A 39 32.85 -7.81 43.01
C ASN A 39 32.73 -6.42 43.61
N GLU A 40 33.38 -5.40 43.05
CA GLU A 40 33.44 -4.08 43.70
C GLU A 40 32.26 -3.20 43.26
N ILE A 41 31.90 -3.23 41.97
CA ILE A 41 30.77 -2.43 41.45
C ILE A 41 29.45 -3.03 41.92
N LEU A 42 29.25 -4.35 41.81
CA LEU A 42 28.01 -4.99 42.28
C LEU A 42 27.78 -4.78 43.79
N LYS A 43 28.82 -4.94 44.62
CA LYS A 43 28.70 -4.66 46.07
C LYS A 43 28.39 -3.20 46.38
N TRP A 44 28.95 -2.28 45.59
CA TRP A 44 28.64 -0.86 45.74
C TRP A 44 27.18 -0.57 45.39
N ILE A 45 26.68 -1.11 44.27
CA ILE A 45 25.27 -0.97 43.87
C ILE A 45 24.34 -1.59 44.90
N GLU A 46 24.64 -2.79 45.40
CA GLU A 46 23.83 -3.46 46.44
C GLU A 46 23.78 -2.67 47.74
N LYS A 47 24.90 -2.06 48.14
CA LYS A 47 24.95 -1.18 49.30
C LYS A 47 24.13 0.09 49.07
N SER A 48 24.25 0.70 47.89
CA SER A 48 23.46 1.88 47.53
C SER A 48 21.96 1.60 47.49
N ILE A 49 21.53 0.45 46.95
CA ILE A 49 20.14 -0.03 46.97
C ILE A 49 19.62 -0.11 48.42
N ALA A 50 20.40 -0.72 49.33
CA ALA A 50 20.01 -0.82 50.73
C ALA A 50 19.84 0.57 51.38
N GLU A 51 20.72 1.51 51.06
CA GLU A 51 20.72 2.86 51.64
C GLU A 51 19.61 3.77 51.07
N VAL A 52 19.14 3.55 49.84
CA VAL A 52 18.14 4.42 49.18
C VAL A 52 16.84 3.69 48.83
N SER A 53 16.62 2.51 49.39
CA SER A 53 15.46 1.64 49.16
C SER A 53 14.09 2.35 49.31
N PHE A 54 14.02 3.42 50.11
CA PHE A 54 12.82 4.23 50.31
C PHE A 54 12.55 5.27 49.20
N ILE A 55 13.49 5.49 48.27
CA ILE A 55 13.36 6.41 47.13
C ILE A 55 13.10 5.59 45.87
N THR A 56 11.83 5.32 45.57
CA THR A 56 11.39 4.37 44.53
C THR A 56 12.10 4.53 43.18
N LYS A 57 12.21 5.76 42.65
CA LYS A 57 12.85 6.02 41.35
C LYS A 57 14.36 5.74 41.35
N LEU A 58 15.04 6.07 42.44
CA LEU A 58 16.48 5.86 42.57
C LEU A 58 16.79 4.38 42.81
N ASN A 59 15.95 3.70 43.60
CA ASN A 59 16.03 2.26 43.81
C ASN A 59 15.86 1.48 42.48
N ALA A 60 14.84 1.83 41.69
CA ALA A 60 14.61 1.23 40.36
C ALA A 60 15.80 1.47 39.40
N THR A 61 16.36 2.68 39.40
CA THR A 61 17.53 3.02 38.57
C THR A 61 18.75 2.18 38.97
N LEU A 62 18.99 1.99 40.28
CA LEU A 62 20.10 1.18 40.77
C LEU A 62 19.91 -0.31 40.52
N LEU A 63 18.68 -0.83 40.60
CA LEU A 63 18.35 -2.21 40.23
C LEU A 63 18.59 -2.46 38.73
N PHE A 64 18.17 -1.53 37.87
CA PHE A 64 18.46 -1.59 36.45
C PHE A 64 19.98 -1.59 36.17
N TYR A 65 20.73 -0.72 36.85
CA TYR A 65 22.19 -0.67 36.72
C TYR A 65 22.88 -1.95 37.25
N LYS A 66 22.34 -2.56 38.31
CA LYS A 66 22.77 -3.87 38.82
C LYS A 66 22.59 -4.96 37.75
N ASN A 67 21.42 -4.98 37.10
CA ASN A 67 21.10 -5.97 36.07
C ASN A 67 22.05 -5.83 34.87
N ILE A 68 22.29 -4.61 34.38
CA ILE A 68 23.27 -4.35 33.31
C ILE A 68 24.68 -4.81 33.73
N ALA A 69 25.12 -4.46 34.94
CA ALA A 69 26.42 -4.89 35.45
C ALA A 69 26.53 -6.41 35.51
N GLN A 70 25.48 -7.12 35.94
CA GLN A 70 25.44 -8.59 35.96
C GLN A 70 25.49 -9.18 34.55
N ILE A 71 24.71 -8.66 33.61
CA ILE A 71 24.72 -9.10 32.20
C ILE A 71 26.12 -8.99 31.60
N ILE A 72 26.80 -7.85 31.79
CA ILE A 72 28.16 -7.62 31.30
C ILE A 72 29.16 -8.63 31.89
N THR A 73 28.97 -9.05 33.14
CA THR A 73 29.90 -9.95 33.84
C THR A 73 29.66 -11.44 33.59
N THR A 74 28.45 -11.81 33.17
CA THR A 74 28.06 -13.24 33.08
C THR A 74 28.31 -13.85 31.70
N ASN A 75 28.62 -13.03 30.68
CA ASN A 75 29.23 -13.46 29.41
C ASN A 75 28.50 -14.63 28.73
N THR A 76 27.16 -14.59 28.64
CA THR A 76 26.33 -15.56 27.92
C THR A 76 25.60 -14.88 26.77
N ASP A 77 25.87 -15.34 25.54
CA ASP A 77 25.20 -15.00 24.28
C ASP A 77 23.72 -15.47 24.27
N GLU A 78 22.87 -14.87 25.11
CA GLU A 78 21.50 -15.33 25.32
C GLU A 78 20.52 -14.16 25.49
N SER A 79 20.43 -13.26 24.50
CA SER A 79 19.45 -12.15 24.53
C SER A 79 17.99 -12.60 24.53
N THR A 80 17.70 -13.84 24.13
CA THR A 80 16.34 -14.41 24.06
C THR A 80 15.97 -15.36 25.20
N LYS A 81 16.93 -15.85 26.00
CA LYS A 81 16.67 -16.87 27.03
C LYS A 81 16.38 -16.33 28.43
N ASP A 82 16.54 -15.03 28.66
CA ASP A 82 16.45 -14.47 30.01
C ASP A 82 15.20 -13.62 30.29
N ILE A 83 14.32 -13.28 29.34
CA ILE A 83 13.09 -12.52 29.68
C ILE A 83 12.15 -13.37 30.54
N GLU A 84 11.83 -14.61 30.14
CA GLU A 84 10.99 -15.51 30.95
C GLU A 84 11.57 -15.73 32.35
N LYS A 85 12.90 -15.87 32.45
CA LYS A 85 13.61 -16.08 33.72
C LYS A 85 13.66 -14.81 34.57
N LEU A 86 13.88 -13.66 33.95
CA LEU A 86 13.85 -12.34 34.59
C LEU A 86 12.46 -11.98 35.09
N LEU A 87 11.40 -12.45 34.40
CA LEU A 87 10.01 -12.32 34.84
C LEU A 87 9.65 -13.25 36.01
N THR A 88 10.28 -14.43 36.09
CA THR A 88 9.97 -15.47 37.09
C THR A 88 10.88 -15.44 38.33
N ASP A 89 12.05 -14.79 38.29
CA ASP A 89 12.96 -14.71 39.44
C ASP A 89 12.60 -13.58 40.42
N ASN A 90 12.31 -13.98 41.66
CA ASN A 90 12.28 -13.25 42.95
C ASN A 90 11.57 -11.89 43.09
N ASN A 91 10.90 -11.36 42.06
CA ASN A 91 9.99 -10.21 42.20
C ASN A 91 8.89 -10.20 41.12
N LEU A 92 8.18 -11.31 41.01
CA LEU A 92 7.12 -11.55 40.00
C LEU A 92 6.10 -10.41 39.93
N GLU A 93 5.69 -9.85 41.07
CA GLU A 93 4.69 -8.77 41.12
C GLU A 93 5.21 -7.47 40.48
N GLU A 94 6.44 -7.07 40.78
CA GLU A 94 7.05 -5.86 40.20
C GLU A 94 7.41 -6.05 38.73
N ASN A 95 7.83 -7.26 38.34
CA ASN A 95 8.10 -7.62 36.95
C ASN A 95 6.83 -7.65 36.09
N ILE A 96 5.73 -8.21 36.61
CA ILE A 96 4.41 -8.15 35.97
C ILE A 96 3.96 -6.70 35.85
N LYS A 97 4.19 -5.87 36.86
CA LYS A 97 3.84 -4.44 36.78
C LYS A 97 4.60 -3.72 35.67
N ILE A 98 5.91 -3.98 35.52
CA ILE A 98 6.72 -3.42 34.43
C ILE A 98 6.20 -3.90 33.07
N LEU A 99 5.90 -5.19 32.92
CA LEU A 99 5.27 -5.72 31.70
C LEU A 99 3.94 -5.05 31.39
N CYS A 100 3.07 -4.93 32.39
CA CYS A 100 1.79 -4.24 32.22
C CYS A 100 2.01 -2.78 31.83
N GLU A 101 2.99 -2.09 32.41
CA GLU A 101 3.36 -0.72 32.00
C GLU A 101 3.85 -0.67 30.55
N ILE A 102 4.71 -1.59 30.12
CA ILE A 102 5.19 -1.68 28.73
C ILE A 102 4.03 -1.94 27.77
N LEU A 103 3.20 -2.95 28.05
CA LEU A 103 2.02 -3.29 27.24
C LEU A 103 1.02 -2.13 27.19
N SER A 104 0.77 -1.46 28.32
CA SER A 104 -0.11 -0.28 28.37
C SER A 104 0.45 0.92 27.61
N ASN A 105 1.75 0.94 27.31
CA ASN A 105 2.43 2.01 26.57
C ASN A 105 2.89 1.56 25.18
N LYS A 106 2.49 0.37 24.70
CA LYS A 106 2.98 -0.24 23.46
C LYS A 106 2.91 0.72 22.26
N GLU A 107 1.75 1.33 22.03
CA GLU A 107 1.53 2.27 20.91
C GLU A 107 2.51 3.44 20.99
N ARG A 108 2.57 4.11 22.15
CA ARG A 108 3.50 5.22 22.40
C ARG A 108 4.97 4.84 22.20
N LEU A 109 5.35 3.62 22.56
CA LEU A 109 6.72 3.11 22.38
C LEU A 109 7.03 2.89 20.89
N ILE A 110 6.07 2.36 20.13
CA ILE A 110 6.20 2.18 18.68
C ILE A 110 6.31 3.54 18.00
N ASP A 111 5.44 4.50 18.34
CA ASP A 111 5.48 5.84 17.78
C ASP A 111 6.83 6.51 18.05
N SER A 112 7.30 6.43 19.30
CA SER A 112 8.61 6.98 19.70
C SER A 112 9.78 6.31 18.94
N TYR A 113 9.67 5.02 18.67
CA TYR A 113 10.68 4.30 17.89
C TYR A 113 10.67 4.72 16.41
N CYS A 114 9.48 4.87 15.82
CA CYS A 114 9.31 5.35 14.45
C CYS A 114 9.82 6.79 14.29
N GLU A 115 9.56 7.67 15.25
CA GLU A 115 10.13 9.03 15.32
C GLU A 115 11.66 8.98 15.36
N ALA A 116 12.25 8.11 16.19
CA ALA A 116 13.70 7.97 16.27
C ALA A 116 14.33 7.46 14.95
N ILE A 117 13.68 6.54 14.24
CA ILE A 117 14.10 6.11 12.90
C ILE A 117 14.01 7.29 11.92
N ALA A 118 12.88 8.00 11.89
CA ALA A 118 12.68 9.16 11.05
C ALA A 118 13.78 10.22 11.24
N GLU A 119 14.09 10.57 12.48
CA GLU A 119 15.17 11.51 12.83
C GLU A 119 16.55 10.99 12.42
N LYS A 120 16.83 9.70 12.66
CA LYS A 120 18.11 9.06 12.31
C LYS A 120 18.37 9.11 10.80
N TYR A 121 17.34 8.92 9.98
CA TYR A 121 17.46 8.85 8.52
C TYR A 121 17.12 10.15 7.79
N GLU A 122 16.61 11.20 8.46
CA GLU A 122 16.11 12.47 7.88
C GLU A 122 16.99 13.01 6.73
N LYS A 123 18.29 13.22 6.99
CA LYS A 123 19.23 13.75 5.99
C LYS A 123 19.44 12.80 4.80
N GLN A 124 19.40 11.49 5.04
CA GLN A 124 19.52 10.49 3.99
C GLN A 124 18.26 10.48 3.11
N LEU A 125 17.08 10.54 3.73
CA LEU A 125 15.81 10.64 3.01
C LEU A 125 15.82 11.87 2.09
N GLU A 126 16.13 13.05 2.65
CA GLU A 126 16.14 14.30 1.89
C GLU A 126 17.13 14.26 0.71
N SER A 127 18.37 13.85 0.96
CA SER A 127 19.42 13.80 -0.08
C SER A 127 19.15 12.78 -1.18
N ARG A 128 18.33 11.76 -0.91
CA ARG A 128 17.96 10.70 -1.85
C ARG A 128 16.60 10.93 -2.50
N GLY A 129 15.92 12.02 -2.18
CA GLY A 129 14.63 12.39 -2.77
C GLY A 129 13.44 11.63 -2.17
N PHE A 130 13.51 11.24 -0.91
CA PHE A 130 12.42 10.65 -0.14
C PHE A 130 11.91 11.62 0.93
N GLU A 131 10.69 11.39 1.39
CA GLU A 131 10.04 12.12 2.48
C GLU A 131 9.19 11.18 3.33
N ILE A 132 8.86 11.64 4.54
CA ILE A 132 7.93 10.95 5.43
C ILE A 132 6.53 11.41 5.05
N ALA A 133 5.63 10.46 4.82
CA ALA A 133 4.23 10.74 4.52
C ALA A 133 3.39 10.64 5.78
N GLU A 134 2.45 11.58 5.92
CA GLU A 134 1.35 11.46 6.88
C GLU A 134 0.16 10.81 6.18
N VAL A 135 -0.43 9.79 6.81
CA VAL A 135 -1.64 9.15 6.29
C VAL A 135 -2.72 9.18 7.35
N ASN A 136 -3.93 9.54 6.93
CA ASN A 136 -5.05 9.73 7.82
C ASN A 136 -5.70 8.38 8.16
N ASN A 137 -5.28 7.77 9.27
CA ASN A 137 -5.65 6.40 9.65
C ASN A 137 -6.97 6.29 10.44
N ASP A 138 -7.88 7.27 10.33
CA ASP A 138 -9.05 7.40 11.21
C ASP A 138 -10.01 6.20 11.18
N LEU A 139 -10.06 5.45 10.06
CA LEU A 139 -10.99 4.33 9.86
C LEU A 139 -10.31 2.96 9.66
N ALA A 140 -8.98 2.90 9.60
CA ALA A 140 -8.30 1.66 9.25
C ALA A 140 -8.12 0.69 10.43
N LYS A 141 -8.10 -0.60 10.05
CA LYS A 141 -7.78 -1.75 10.89
C LYS A 141 -6.32 -1.76 11.36
N TYR A 142 -5.46 -1.11 10.57
CA TYR A 142 -4.05 -0.96 10.81
C TYR A 142 -3.71 0.52 11.06
N THR A 143 -2.54 0.78 11.63
CA THR A 143 -1.92 2.08 11.68
C THR A 143 -0.54 1.99 11.07
N TYR A 144 -0.13 3.08 10.44
CA TYR A 144 1.17 3.21 9.80
C TYR A 144 1.97 4.30 10.49
N PRO A 145 2.62 4.01 11.65
CA PRO A 145 3.39 5.00 12.40
C PRO A 145 4.60 5.55 11.63
N LEU A 146 5.04 4.88 10.56
CA LEU A 146 6.06 5.38 9.65
C LEU A 146 5.74 5.00 8.22
N ILE A 147 5.76 5.98 7.32
CA ILE A 147 5.70 5.78 5.86
C ILE A 147 6.77 6.65 5.21
N ILE A 148 7.59 6.04 4.37
CA ILE A 148 8.68 6.69 3.64
C ILE A 148 8.44 6.49 2.15
N LYS A 149 8.23 7.60 1.43
CA LYS A 149 7.90 7.60 -0.01
C LYS A 149 8.83 8.50 -0.81
N PRO A 150 8.95 8.30 -2.13
CA PRO A 150 9.61 9.28 -3.00
C PRO A 150 8.89 10.64 -2.96
N LYS A 151 9.65 11.75 -3.04
CA LYS A 151 9.10 13.11 -3.12
C LYS A 151 8.33 13.37 -4.42
N ASP A 152 8.79 12.76 -5.51
CA ASP A 152 8.22 12.91 -6.84
C ASP A 152 7.36 11.70 -7.21
N CYS A 153 6.23 11.53 -6.50
CA CYS A 153 5.25 10.47 -6.75
C CYS A 153 3.86 11.08 -7.04
N GLY A 154 2.99 10.30 -7.70
CA GLY A 154 1.60 10.69 -7.97
C GLY A 154 0.67 10.46 -6.79
N GLU A 155 -0.65 10.46 -7.05
CA GLU A 155 -1.68 10.12 -6.05
C GLU A 155 -1.47 8.69 -5.53
N TYR A 156 -1.10 7.76 -6.41
CA TYR A 156 -0.76 6.38 -6.05
C TYR A 156 0.75 6.19 -6.04
N TYR A 157 1.28 5.54 -4.99
CA TYR A 157 2.71 5.36 -4.83
C TYR A 157 3.08 4.14 -4.00
N PHE A 158 4.21 3.51 -4.30
CA PHE A 158 4.83 2.50 -3.45
C PHE A 158 5.73 3.16 -2.42
N ALA A 159 5.55 2.83 -1.15
CA ALA A 159 6.32 3.36 -0.03
C ALA A 159 6.77 2.25 0.91
N PHE A 160 7.88 2.48 1.60
CA PHE A 160 8.26 1.68 2.75
C PHE A 160 7.41 2.09 3.94
N CYS A 161 6.86 1.14 4.69
CA CYS A 161 6.07 1.43 5.87
C CYS A 161 6.37 0.47 7.03
N ILE A 162 6.06 0.94 8.23
CA ILE A 162 5.89 0.10 9.42
C ILE A 162 4.38 0.04 9.68
N GLU A 163 3.84 -1.15 9.80
CA GLU A 163 2.43 -1.42 10.06
C GLU A 163 2.22 -1.98 11.45
N THR A 164 1.18 -1.49 12.14
CA THR A 164 0.68 -2.11 13.37
C THR A 164 -0.82 -2.32 13.34
N SER A 165 -1.32 -3.36 13.99
CA SER A 165 -2.77 -3.65 14.04
C SER A 165 -3.42 -3.00 15.27
N LYS A 166 -4.57 -2.33 15.07
CA LYS A 166 -5.37 -1.75 16.18
C LYS A 166 -6.11 -2.79 17.00
N TYR A 167 -6.41 -3.96 16.42
CA TYR A 167 -7.43 -4.88 16.95
C TYR A 167 -6.90 -6.21 17.46
N ASN A 168 -5.63 -6.54 17.23
CA ASN A 168 -5.03 -7.81 17.63
C ASN A 168 -3.59 -7.64 18.14
N ASP A 169 -3.14 -8.57 19.00
CA ASP A 169 -1.74 -8.83 19.40
C ASP A 169 -0.85 -9.29 18.23
N LYS A 170 -1.17 -8.88 17.00
CA LYS A 170 -0.39 -9.21 15.82
C LYS A 170 0.98 -8.54 15.90
N PRO A 171 2.02 -9.20 15.35
CA PRO A 171 3.35 -8.62 15.26
C PRO A 171 3.31 -7.30 14.47
N VAL A 172 4.23 -6.40 14.82
CA VAL A 172 4.57 -5.26 13.97
C VAL A 172 5.10 -5.84 12.67
N ASN A 173 4.65 -5.32 11.54
CA ASN A 173 5.19 -5.68 10.22
C ASN A 173 5.88 -4.46 9.62
N TYR A 174 6.76 -4.69 8.66
CA TYR A 174 7.34 -3.63 7.85
C TYR A 174 7.60 -4.14 6.44
N GLY A 175 7.68 -3.23 5.48
CA GLY A 175 7.92 -3.59 4.10
C GLY A 175 7.49 -2.50 3.13
N VAL A 176 7.25 -2.89 1.88
CA VAL A 176 6.84 -1.96 0.83
C VAL A 176 5.39 -2.25 0.44
N GLN A 177 4.57 -1.20 0.43
CA GLN A 177 3.14 -1.29 0.12
C GLN A 177 2.72 -0.15 -0.81
N LEU A 178 1.63 -0.37 -1.57
CA LEU A 178 0.97 0.67 -2.34
C LEU A 178 0.09 1.52 -1.42
N PHE A 179 0.22 2.84 -1.54
CA PHE A 179 -0.58 3.84 -0.83
C PHE A 179 -1.26 4.78 -1.82
N LYS A 180 -2.34 5.42 -1.33
CA LYS A 180 -2.99 6.56 -1.96
C LYS A 180 -2.64 7.81 -1.17
N GLN A 181 -2.52 8.94 -1.84
CA GLN A 181 -2.26 10.23 -1.21
C GLN A 181 -3.35 10.52 -0.17
N ASP A 182 -2.90 10.87 1.04
CA ASP A 182 -3.74 11.21 2.19
C ASP A 182 -4.68 10.07 2.67
N SER A 183 -4.51 8.84 2.18
CA SER A 183 -5.36 7.69 2.54
C SER A 183 -4.60 6.36 2.56
N ASP A 184 -4.85 5.56 3.58
CA ASP A 184 -4.40 4.17 3.68
C ASP A 184 -5.35 3.19 2.98
N TYR A 185 -6.46 3.70 2.45
CA TYR A 185 -7.43 2.92 1.73
C TYR A 185 -7.27 3.11 0.22
N ILE A 186 -7.06 2.00 -0.46
CA ILE A 186 -7.14 1.90 -1.91
C ILE A 186 -8.27 0.94 -2.19
N ASP A 187 -9.23 1.35 -3.01
CA ASP A 187 -10.27 0.44 -3.46
C ASP A 187 -9.65 -0.71 -4.28
N ASN A 188 -10.22 -1.92 -4.16
CA ASN A 188 -9.72 -3.12 -4.84
C ASN A 188 -9.63 -2.92 -6.36
N PHE A 189 -10.47 -2.05 -6.91
CA PHE A 189 -10.50 -1.76 -8.32
C PHE A 189 -9.22 -1.07 -8.79
N MET A 190 -8.78 0.00 -8.11
CA MET A 190 -7.54 0.69 -8.42
C MET A 190 -6.33 -0.21 -8.22
N ILE A 191 -6.37 -1.09 -7.23
CA ILE A 191 -5.36 -2.12 -7.03
C ILE A 191 -5.30 -3.06 -8.23
N ASN A 192 -6.44 -3.56 -8.71
CA ASN A 192 -6.49 -4.47 -9.86
C ASN A 192 -6.00 -3.78 -11.13
N ARG A 193 -6.37 -2.51 -11.35
CA ARG A 193 -5.88 -1.69 -12.46
C ARG A 193 -4.36 -1.53 -12.42
N ILE A 194 -3.81 -1.12 -11.28
CA ILE A 194 -2.36 -0.95 -11.09
C ILE A 194 -1.64 -2.28 -11.30
N SER A 195 -2.17 -3.36 -10.73
CA SER A 195 -1.61 -4.71 -10.84
C SER A 195 -1.50 -5.16 -12.30
N ARG A 196 -2.59 -5.01 -13.07
CA ARG A 196 -2.62 -5.36 -14.49
C ARG A 196 -1.69 -4.51 -15.33
N TYR A 197 -1.65 -3.19 -15.08
CA TYR A 197 -0.79 -2.27 -15.82
C TYR A 197 0.69 -2.59 -15.61
N LEU A 198 1.09 -2.84 -14.35
CA LEU A 198 2.47 -3.20 -14.00
C LEU A 198 2.80 -4.67 -14.31
N GLY A 199 1.82 -5.50 -14.66
CA GLY A 199 1.99 -6.93 -14.87
C GLY A 199 2.40 -7.67 -13.59
N ILE A 200 1.97 -7.18 -12.43
CA ILE A 200 2.21 -7.77 -11.11
C ILE A 200 0.93 -8.44 -10.59
N ARG A 201 1.07 -9.50 -9.78
CA ARG A 201 -0.09 -10.13 -9.13
C ARG A 201 -0.74 -9.15 -8.14
N GLU A 202 -2.06 -9.19 -8.00
CA GLU A 202 -2.82 -8.37 -7.04
C GLU A 202 -2.32 -8.55 -5.59
N SER A 203 -1.87 -9.74 -5.22
CA SER A 203 -1.24 -10.02 -3.91
C SER A 203 0.08 -9.27 -3.67
N ARG A 204 0.72 -8.71 -4.72
CA ARG A 204 1.90 -7.85 -4.58
C ARG A 204 1.54 -6.39 -4.27
N VAL A 205 0.26 -6.03 -4.46
CA VAL A 205 -0.26 -4.67 -4.23
C VAL A 205 -1.12 -4.64 -2.97
N LEU A 206 -1.82 -5.73 -2.68
CA LEU A 206 -2.57 -6.00 -1.45
C LEU A 206 -1.79 -6.96 -0.55
N PHE A 207 -1.32 -6.46 0.60
CA PHE A 207 -0.98 -7.33 1.73
C PHE A 207 -2.08 -7.21 2.79
N ASP A 208 -3.17 -7.98 2.64
CA ASP A 208 -3.98 -8.36 3.82
C ASP A 208 -3.57 -9.79 4.24
N PRO A 209 -2.81 -9.95 5.34
CA PRO A 209 -2.34 -11.26 5.80
C PRO A 209 -3.45 -12.15 6.40
N ILE A 210 -4.73 -11.95 6.02
CA ILE A 210 -5.90 -12.66 6.59
C ILE A 210 -6.61 -13.56 5.56
N LEU A 211 -6.27 -13.54 4.27
CA LEU A 211 -6.97 -14.33 3.25
C LEU A 211 -6.14 -15.39 2.51
N LEU A 212 -4.88 -15.60 2.88
CA LEU A 212 -4.05 -16.67 2.32
C LEU A 212 -4.14 -17.94 3.20
N GLU A 213 -5.29 -18.59 3.21
CA GLU A 213 -5.33 -20.04 3.43
C GLU A 213 -5.20 -20.72 2.06
N ASP A 214 -4.12 -21.50 1.93
CA ASP A 214 -3.79 -22.43 0.84
C ASP A 214 -3.00 -21.87 -0.36
N GLY A 215 -1.73 -21.54 -0.09
CA GLY A 215 -0.60 -22.20 -0.76
C GLY A 215 -0.16 -21.70 -2.14
N GLU A 216 0.92 -20.92 -2.17
CA GLU A 216 2.13 -21.24 -2.94
C GLU A 216 3.33 -20.52 -2.27
N GLU A 217 4.29 -21.32 -1.80
CA GLU A 217 5.53 -20.86 -1.17
C GLU A 217 6.44 -20.23 -2.24
N ASP A 218 6.37 -18.91 -2.44
CA ASP A 218 7.43 -18.06 -3.03
C ASP A 218 7.12 -16.55 -2.83
N GLU A 219 6.47 -16.18 -1.72
CA GLU A 219 5.78 -14.89 -1.52
C GLU A 219 6.38 -13.98 -0.41
N GLU A 220 7.70 -14.01 -0.16
CA GLU A 220 8.33 -13.36 1.03
C GLU A 220 9.14 -12.05 0.78
N GLU A 221 9.30 -11.56 -0.44
CA GLU A 221 10.38 -10.57 -0.69
C GLU A 221 10.12 -9.11 -0.24
N TRP A 222 8.89 -8.70 0.12
CA TRP A 222 8.54 -7.27 0.32
C TRP A 222 7.77 -6.97 1.60
N TRP A 223 7.51 -7.98 2.44
CA TRP A 223 6.74 -7.83 3.68
C TRP A 223 7.26 -8.78 4.75
N TRP A 224 7.77 -8.21 5.85
CA TRP A 224 8.43 -8.96 6.91
C TRP A 224 7.72 -8.79 8.23
N GLY A 225 7.50 -9.91 8.92
CA GLY A 225 7.19 -9.88 10.34
C GLY A 225 8.40 -9.37 11.11
N TYR A 226 8.20 -8.42 12.03
CA TYR A 226 9.30 -7.84 12.79
C TYR A 226 10.03 -8.90 13.63
N GLN A 227 11.27 -9.22 13.26
CA GLN A 227 12.13 -10.12 14.03
C GLN A 227 13.21 -9.34 14.79
N THR A 228 13.93 -8.41 14.15
CA THR A 228 14.94 -7.56 14.81
C THR A 228 15.03 -6.12 14.27
N GLU A 229 15.57 -5.21 15.09
CA GLU A 229 15.91 -3.82 14.69
C GLU A 229 16.91 -3.79 13.52
N THR A 230 17.92 -4.67 13.56
CA THR A 230 18.96 -4.73 12.53
C THR A 230 18.42 -5.12 11.16
N GLU A 231 17.45 -6.03 11.09
CA GLU A 231 16.81 -6.41 9.83
C GLU A 231 15.97 -5.25 9.28
N LEU A 232 15.15 -4.61 10.12
CA LEU A 232 14.36 -3.45 9.69
C LEU A 232 15.24 -2.34 9.11
N GLU A 233 16.36 -2.03 9.77
CA GLU A 233 17.29 -1.01 9.28
C GLU A 233 17.99 -1.43 7.98
N SER A 234 18.30 -2.72 7.83
CA SER A 234 18.88 -3.26 6.60
C SER A 234 17.91 -3.14 5.42
N GLU A 235 16.65 -3.53 5.62
CA GLU A 235 15.62 -3.47 4.57
C GLU A 235 15.25 -2.02 4.22
N LEU A 236 15.19 -1.13 5.21
CA LEU A 236 15.04 0.30 4.95
C LEU A 236 16.22 0.83 4.13
N GLN A 237 17.45 0.43 4.46
CA GLN A 237 18.63 0.86 3.72
C GLN A 237 18.61 0.33 2.28
N GLU A 238 18.22 -0.93 2.07
CA GLU A 238 18.02 -1.52 0.74
C GLU A 238 16.94 -0.75 -0.04
N PHE A 239 15.80 -0.45 0.57
CA PHE A 239 14.75 0.37 -0.03
C PHE A 239 15.28 1.73 -0.50
N LEU A 240 16.06 2.41 0.35
CA LEU A 240 16.61 3.73 0.03
C LEU A 240 17.74 3.69 -1.02
N ASP A 241 18.45 2.57 -1.15
CA ASP A 241 19.50 2.36 -2.16
C ASP A 241 18.93 1.82 -3.49
N SER A 242 17.71 1.27 -3.48
CA SER A 242 17.07 0.63 -4.62
C SER A 242 16.53 1.65 -5.63
N ASN A 243 16.98 1.55 -6.88
CA ASN A 243 16.32 2.25 -7.99
C ASN A 243 14.98 1.62 -8.37
N LYS A 244 14.76 0.33 -8.05
CA LYS A 244 13.55 -0.40 -8.45
C LYS A 244 12.28 0.30 -7.97
N ILE A 245 12.30 0.86 -6.76
CA ILE A 245 11.14 1.57 -6.19
C ILE A 245 10.88 2.89 -6.90
N LYS A 246 11.94 3.63 -7.25
CA LYS A 246 11.80 4.87 -8.00
C LYS A 246 11.26 4.58 -9.40
N ASP A 247 11.82 3.57 -10.07
CA ASP A 247 11.37 3.12 -11.38
C ASP A 247 9.90 2.67 -11.33
N LEU A 248 9.51 1.90 -10.31
CA LEU A 248 8.13 1.45 -10.12
C LEU A 248 7.16 2.62 -9.90
N ASN A 249 7.55 3.61 -9.10
CA ASN A 249 6.75 4.82 -8.89
C ASN A 249 6.68 5.71 -10.15
N ASP A 250 7.76 5.78 -10.92
CA ASP A 250 7.75 6.45 -12.23
C ASP A 250 6.83 5.74 -13.24
N GLU A 251 6.76 4.41 -13.17
CA GLU A 251 5.83 3.60 -13.97
C GLU A 251 4.36 3.81 -13.59
N LEU A 252 4.06 4.29 -12.38
CA LEU A 252 2.69 4.65 -11.95
C LEU A 252 2.24 6.01 -12.49
N LYS A 253 3.15 6.94 -12.84
CA LYS A 253 2.79 8.29 -13.32
C LYS A 253 1.82 8.29 -14.52
N PRO A 254 1.97 7.42 -15.53
CA PRO A 254 0.99 7.31 -16.61
C PRO A 254 -0.41 6.88 -16.16
N ILE A 255 -0.53 6.03 -15.14
CA ILE A 255 -1.83 5.63 -14.58
C ILE A 255 -2.51 6.85 -13.96
N GLN A 256 -1.75 7.67 -13.22
CA GLN A 256 -2.27 8.92 -12.67
C GLN A 256 -2.79 9.83 -13.77
N ALA A 257 -1.98 10.09 -14.80
CA ALA A 257 -2.36 10.96 -15.90
C ALA A 257 -3.60 10.43 -16.64
N TYR A 258 -3.76 9.11 -16.71
CA TYR A 258 -4.96 8.47 -17.24
C TYR A 258 -6.19 8.74 -16.36
N CYS A 259 -6.11 8.49 -15.05
CA CYS A 259 -7.19 8.78 -14.12
C CYS A 259 -7.60 10.27 -14.14
N ASP A 260 -6.62 11.18 -14.15
CA ASP A 260 -6.86 12.62 -14.26
C ASP A 260 -7.59 12.96 -15.57
N ALA A 261 -7.18 12.33 -16.69
CA ALA A 261 -7.84 12.52 -17.97
C ALA A 261 -9.30 12.04 -17.96
N ILE A 262 -9.61 10.92 -17.29
CA ILE A 262 -11.00 10.44 -17.13
C ILE A 262 -11.85 11.46 -16.38
N HIS A 263 -11.36 11.96 -15.24
CA HIS A 263 -12.05 12.98 -14.45
C HIS A 263 -12.32 14.24 -15.26
N GLU A 264 -11.33 14.70 -16.04
CA GLU A 264 -11.51 15.85 -16.92
C GLU A 264 -12.49 15.58 -18.06
N ILE A 265 -12.50 14.38 -18.64
CA ILE A 265 -13.47 13.97 -19.66
C ILE A 265 -14.88 14.03 -19.06
N LYS A 266 -15.11 13.42 -17.90
CA LYS A 266 -16.40 13.44 -17.20
C LYS A 266 -16.91 14.86 -17.01
N LYS A 267 -16.07 15.71 -16.41
CA LYS A 267 -16.35 17.13 -16.22
C LYS A 267 -16.64 17.84 -17.55
N THR A 268 -15.92 17.52 -18.61
CA THR A 268 -16.13 18.12 -19.93
C THR A 268 -17.47 17.69 -20.53
N ILE A 269 -17.80 16.40 -20.45
CA ILE A 269 -19.05 15.85 -20.95
C ILE A 269 -20.25 16.47 -20.23
N GLU A 270 -20.25 16.41 -18.90
CA GLU A 270 -21.36 16.91 -18.08
C GLU A 270 -21.59 18.43 -18.22
N ASN A 271 -20.52 19.21 -18.41
CA ASN A 271 -20.64 20.67 -18.56
C ASN A 271 -21.06 21.10 -19.97
N ASN A 272 -20.52 20.46 -21.01
CA ASN A 272 -20.70 20.91 -22.39
C ASN A 272 -21.89 20.22 -23.08
N TYR A 273 -22.25 19.00 -22.65
CA TYR A 273 -23.28 18.18 -23.26
C TYR A 273 -24.32 17.80 -22.21
N LYS A 274 -25.14 18.79 -21.80
CA LYS A 274 -26.12 18.68 -20.69
C LYS A 274 -27.19 17.60 -20.86
N ASP A 275 -27.31 17.05 -22.06
CA ASP A 275 -28.25 15.97 -22.36
C ASP A 275 -27.60 14.59 -22.31
N TYR A 276 -26.29 14.53 -22.06
CA TYR A 276 -25.53 13.31 -21.88
C TYR A 276 -25.16 13.11 -20.41
N VAL A 277 -25.15 11.85 -20.02
CA VAL A 277 -24.69 11.35 -18.73
C VAL A 277 -23.45 10.50 -19.00
N MET A 278 -22.46 10.63 -18.15
CA MET A 278 -21.27 9.77 -18.16
C MET A 278 -21.21 9.04 -16.83
N THR A 279 -21.13 7.71 -16.88
CA THR A 279 -20.67 6.92 -15.74
C THR A 279 -19.25 6.48 -15.96
N THR A 280 -18.58 6.39 -14.84
CA THR A 280 -17.29 5.75 -14.66
C THR A 280 -17.48 4.61 -13.69
N GLU A 281 -16.51 3.72 -13.62
CA GLU A 281 -16.56 2.57 -12.72
C GLU A 281 -16.60 2.96 -11.25
N GLU A 282 -16.12 4.16 -10.91
CA GLU A 282 -16.24 4.73 -9.57
C GLU A 282 -17.70 5.05 -9.20
N ASP A 283 -18.58 5.22 -10.19
CA ASP A 283 -20.00 5.55 -9.98
C ASP A 283 -20.89 4.31 -9.79
N GLU A 284 -20.45 3.13 -10.22
CA GLU A 284 -21.29 1.93 -10.25
C GLU A 284 -21.00 0.96 -9.09
N GLU A 285 -21.96 0.84 -8.17
CA GLU A 285 -22.02 -0.22 -7.14
C GLU A 285 -22.25 -1.64 -7.74
N TYR A 286 -22.29 -1.78 -9.06
CA TYR A 286 -22.77 -2.97 -9.79
C TYR A 286 -21.63 -3.90 -10.23
N TRP A 287 -21.33 -4.89 -9.39
CA TRP A 287 -20.22 -5.83 -9.51
C TRP A 287 -20.53 -7.18 -10.19
N GLU A 288 -21.50 -7.28 -11.10
CA GLU A 288 -21.89 -8.61 -11.63
C GLU A 288 -21.42 -8.94 -13.06
N LEU A 289 -20.80 -8.00 -13.80
CA LEU A 289 -20.43 -8.22 -15.20
C LEU A 289 -18.96 -7.93 -15.50
N GLY A 290 -18.05 -8.50 -14.71
CA GLY A 290 -16.71 -8.90 -15.15
C GLY A 290 -15.74 -7.80 -15.59
N GLU A 291 -14.74 -7.59 -14.75
CA GLU A 291 -13.32 -7.29 -15.05
C GLU A 291 -12.89 -6.14 -15.98
N ASP A 292 -13.72 -5.52 -16.80
CA ASP A 292 -13.26 -4.56 -17.80
C ASP A 292 -13.50 -3.11 -17.40
N ASN A 293 -12.42 -2.33 -17.49
CA ASN A 293 -12.38 -0.94 -17.05
C ASN A 293 -13.24 -0.04 -17.96
N TYR A 294 -14.47 0.37 -17.62
CA TYR A 294 -15.37 1.10 -18.55
C TYR A 294 -15.74 2.56 -18.21
N ILE A 295 -15.64 3.44 -19.20
CA ILE A 295 -16.42 4.68 -19.27
C ILE A 295 -17.62 4.39 -20.16
N SER A 296 -18.80 4.84 -19.76
CA SER A 296 -19.98 4.84 -20.62
C SER A 296 -20.63 6.21 -20.69
N VAL A 297 -20.94 6.67 -21.90
CA VAL A 297 -21.62 7.95 -22.15
C VAL A 297 -22.89 7.69 -22.96
N TRP A 298 -24.04 8.16 -22.45
CA TRP A 298 -25.31 8.02 -23.15
C TRP A 298 -26.20 9.25 -22.94
N HIS A 299 -27.26 9.34 -23.73
CA HIS A 299 -28.16 10.49 -23.69
C HIS A 299 -29.31 10.24 -22.70
N LYS A 300 -29.57 11.20 -21.79
CA LYS A 300 -30.48 11.05 -20.64
C LYS A 300 -31.93 10.70 -20.99
N ASP A 301 -32.38 11.10 -22.18
CA ASP A 301 -33.72 10.79 -22.70
C ASP A 301 -33.96 9.28 -22.93
N PHE A 302 -32.92 8.45 -22.80
CA PHE A 302 -32.98 7.00 -22.96
C PHE A 302 -32.64 6.22 -21.67
N ASN A 303 -32.51 6.88 -20.51
CA ASN A 303 -32.16 6.21 -19.24
C ASN A 303 -33.15 5.10 -18.83
N ASP A 304 -34.43 5.29 -19.12
CA ASP A 304 -35.50 4.35 -18.75
C ASP A 304 -35.73 3.26 -19.82
N GLU A 305 -35.00 3.31 -20.93
CA GLU A 305 -35.21 2.39 -22.04
C GLU A 305 -34.52 1.06 -21.77
N LYS A 306 -35.23 -0.04 -22.01
CA LYS A 306 -34.68 -1.40 -21.89
C LYS A 306 -33.61 -1.72 -22.94
N LEU A 307 -33.44 -0.86 -23.94
CA LEU A 307 -32.57 -1.07 -25.08
C LEU A 307 -32.06 0.27 -25.59
N TYR A 308 -30.76 0.52 -25.52
CA TYR A 308 -30.15 1.77 -26.01
C TYR A 308 -28.66 1.57 -26.31
N PHE A 309 -28.12 2.40 -27.19
CA PHE A 309 -26.70 2.53 -27.45
C PHE A 309 -26.06 3.55 -26.51
N SER A 310 -24.90 3.20 -25.97
CA SER A 310 -23.95 4.13 -25.34
C SER A 310 -22.70 4.28 -26.22
N ILE A 311 -21.85 5.25 -25.88
CA ILE A 311 -20.49 5.40 -26.36
C ILE A 311 -19.59 5.00 -25.21
N ASP A 312 -18.83 3.93 -25.39
CA ASP A 312 -18.02 3.34 -24.35
C ASP A 312 -16.54 3.43 -24.68
N MET A 313 -15.77 3.52 -23.61
CA MET A 313 -14.34 3.27 -23.65
C MET A 313 -14.06 2.16 -22.64
N PHE A 314 -13.38 1.10 -23.07
CA PHE A 314 -12.94 0.04 -22.18
C PHE A 314 -11.44 -0.19 -22.30
N GLU A 315 -10.80 -0.45 -21.16
CA GLU A 315 -9.38 -0.74 -21.10
C GLU A 315 -9.14 -2.24 -20.90
N SER A 316 -8.24 -2.78 -21.71
CA SER A 316 -7.57 -4.06 -21.47
C SER A 316 -6.12 -3.83 -21.07
N SER A 317 -5.42 -4.89 -20.66
CA SER A 317 -4.03 -4.83 -20.18
C SER A 317 -3.01 -4.15 -21.11
N GLN A 318 -3.34 -3.97 -22.40
CA GLN A 318 -2.43 -3.35 -23.37
C GLN A 318 -3.09 -2.30 -24.27
N SER A 319 -4.38 -2.04 -24.12
CA SER A 319 -5.12 -1.26 -25.10
C SER A 319 -6.37 -0.62 -24.53
N ILE A 320 -6.62 0.61 -24.95
CA ILE A 320 -7.91 1.27 -24.79
C ILE A 320 -8.68 1.11 -26.09
N PHE A 321 -9.94 0.74 -25.97
CA PHE A 321 -10.88 0.59 -27.06
C PHE A 321 -12.00 1.60 -26.90
N PHE A 322 -12.36 2.26 -28.00
CA PHE A 322 -13.56 3.09 -28.06
C PHE A 322 -14.57 2.42 -28.96
N GLN A 323 -15.82 2.36 -28.52
CA GLN A 323 -16.89 1.75 -29.29
C GLN A 323 -18.24 2.37 -28.94
N SER A 324 -19.28 1.96 -29.68
CA SER A 324 -20.65 2.14 -29.23
C SER A 324 -21.28 0.78 -29.04
N GLN A 325 -21.93 0.56 -27.90
CA GLN A 325 -22.49 -0.72 -27.49
C GLN A 325 -24.00 -0.61 -27.27
N LEU A 326 -24.74 -1.61 -27.73
CA LEU A 326 -26.15 -1.78 -27.38
C LEU A 326 -26.30 -2.47 -26.03
N HIS A 327 -26.92 -1.77 -25.09
CA HIS A 327 -27.29 -2.26 -23.77
C HIS A 327 -28.69 -2.88 -23.77
N GLY A 328 -28.92 -3.81 -22.84
CA GLY A 328 -30.24 -4.41 -22.61
C GLY A 328 -30.57 -5.68 -23.41
N LEU A 329 -29.64 -6.18 -24.23
CA LEU A 329 -29.72 -7.52 -24.80
C LEU A 329 -28.97 -8.53 -23.92
N ASN A 330 -29.61 -9.65 -23.61
CA ASN A 330 -28.90 -10.79 -23.05
C ASN A 330 -28.02 -11.44 -24.14
N ILE A 331 -26.83 -11.92 -23.76
CA ILE A 331 -25.89 -12.64 -24.63
C ILE A 331 -26.53 -13.75 -25.46
N PHE A 332 -27.62 -14.38 -25.02
CA PHE A 332 -28.29 -15.45 -25.79
C PHE A 332 -29.22 -14.93 -26.91
N MET A 333 -29.45 -13.63 -26.98
CA MET A 333 -30.43 -13.01 -27.89
C MET A 333 -29.80 -12.36 -29.12
N GLY A 334 -28.51 -12.01 -29.09
CA GLY A 334 -27.97 -11.05 -30.06
C GLY A 334 -27.98 -11.51 -31.52
N GLU A 335 -27.64 -12.76 -31.85
CA GLU A 335 -27.70 -13.26 -33.25
C GLU A 335 -29.10 -13.12 -33.87
N ARG A 336 -30.14 -13.31 -33.06
CA ARG A 336 -31.54 -13.17 -33.50
C ARG A 336 -32.01 -11.72 -33.50
N ALA A 337 -31.38 -10.86 -32.69
CA ALA A 337 -31.70 -9.44 -32.62
C ALA A 337 -31.19 -8.66 -33.84
N PHE A 338 -30.02 -9.03 -34.40
CA PHE A 338 -29.39 -8.26 -35.50
C PHE A 338 -30.29 -8.03 -36.72
N PRO A 339 -31.03 -9.03 -37.26
CA PRO A 339 -31.96 -8.78 -38.38
C PRO A 339 -33.03 -7.74 -38.05
N ILE A 340 -33.56 -7.79 -36.82
CA ILE A 340 -34.62 -6.89 -36.34
C ILE A 340 -34.06 -5.48 -36.14
N LEU A 341 -32.89 -5.39 -35.51
CA LEU A 341 -32.18 -4.12 -35.31
C LEU A 341 -31.84 -3.46 -36.64
N LYS A 342 -31.31 -4.19 -37.62
CA LYS A 342 -31.04 -3.66 -38.97
C LYS A 342 -32.29 -3.06 -39.60
N GLU A 343 -33.42 -3.75 -39.48
CA GLU A 343 -34.69 -3.27 -40.03
C GLU A 343 -35.20 -2.01 -39.32
N VAL A 344 -35.16 -1.99 -37.98
CA VAL A 344 -35.61 -0.85 -37.16
C VAL A 344 -34.70 0.37 -37.36
N LEU A 345 -33.40 0.16 -37.37
CA LEU A 345 -32.40 1.20 -37.56
C LEU A 345 -32.25 1.63 -39.03
N SER A 346 -32.80 0.84 -39.97
CA SER A 346 -32.68 1.04 -41.42
C SER A 346 -31.22 1.07 -41.87
N VAL A 347 -30.45 0.06 -41.46
CA VAL A 347 -29.03 -0.12 -41.79
C VAL A 347 -28.76 -1.52 -42.32
N ASP A 348 -27.62 -1.70 -42.98
CA ASP A 348 -27.15 -3.00 -43.46
C ASP A 348 -26.12 -3.64 -42.50
N ASP A 349 -25.56 -4.79 -42.89
CA ASP A 349 -24.57 -5.53 -42.10
C ASP A 349 -23.30 -4.72 -41.81
N SER A 350 -22.96 -3.72 -42.64
CA SER A 350 -21.75 -2.91 -42.44
C SER A 350 -21.85 -1.94 -41.27
N ALA A 351 -23.04 -1.75 -40.70
CA ALA A 351 -23.25 -0.91 -39.51
C ALA A 351 -22.85 -1.61 -38.21
N PHE A 352 -22.67 -2.93 -38.24
CA PHE A 352 -22.34 -3.73 -37.06
C PHE A 352 -21.00 -4.45 -37.21
N ARG A 353 -20.28 -4.60 -36.10
CA ARG A 353 -19.08 -5.45 -36.02
C ARG A 353 -19.42 -6.77 -35.35
N GLU A 354 -19.02 -7.90 -35.95
CA GLU A 354 -19.04 -9.20 -35.27
C GLU A 354 -18.00 -9.19 -34.13
N GLY A 355 -18.47 -9.31 -32.88
CA GLY A 355 -17.62 -9.43 -31.70
C GLY A 355 -16.94 -10.80 -31.63
N SER A 356 -15.67 -10.84 -31.24
CA SER A 356 -14.85 -12.06 -31.36
C SER A 356 -15.11 -13.13 -30.30
N HIS A 357 -15.55 -12.84 -29.08
CA HIS A 357 -15.74 -13.88 -28.07
C HIS A 357 -16.83 -13.53 -27.03
N CYS A 358 -17.79 -14.43 -26.86
CA CYS A 358 -18.60 -14.66 -25.66
C CYS A 358 -19.65 -13.64 -25.18
N ALA A 359 -19.80 -12.46 -25.80
CA ALA A 359 -20.98 -11.64 -25.57
C ALA A 359 -21.42 -10.98 -26.87
N LEU A 360 -22.65 -11.26 -27.28
CA LEU A 360 -23.30 -10.70 -28.47
C LEU A 360 -23.72 -9.25 -28.22
N PHE A 361 -22.74 -8.40 -27.97
CA PHE A 361 -22.92 -6.96 -27.95
C PHE A 361 -23.00 -6.47 -29.40
N ALA A 362 -24.06 -5.70 -29.71
CA ALA A 362 -24.15 -5.06 -31.02
C ALA A 362 -23.27 -3.81 -31.00
N TYR A 363 -22.10 -3.91 -31.63
CA TYR A 363 -21.17 -2.79 -31.75
C TYR A 363 -21.37 -2.05 -33.06
N LEU A 364 -21.30 -0.73 -33.04
CA LEU A 364 -21.15 0.04 -34.27
C LEU A 364 -19.74 -0.16 -34.84
N THR A 365 -19.61 -0.18 -36.17
CA THR A 365 -18.35 -0.47 -36.86
C THR A 365 -17.25 0.57 -36.60
N GLN A 366 -17.65 1.78 -36.20
CA GLN A 366 -16.74 2.85 -35.79
C GLN A 366 -16.23 2.56 -34.38
N GLY A 367 -14.98 2.13 -34.31
CA GLY A 367 -14.24 1.99 -33.07
C GLY A 367 -12.77 2.31 -33.31
N ASP A 368 -12.09 2.74 -32.25
CA ASP A 368 -10.66 3.01 -32.28
C ASP A 368 -9.94 2.18 -31.20
N LYS A 369 -8.67 1.87 -31.44
CA LYS A 369 -7.83 1.12 -30.51
C LYS A 369 -6.52 1.87 -30.35
N MET A 370 -6.14 2.17 -29.12
CA MET A 370 -4.87 2.86 -28.84
C MET A 370 -4.12 2.29 -27.64
N ASN A 371 -2.84 2.62 -27.56
CA ASN A 371 -2.03 2.34 -26.39
C ASN A 371 -2.48 3.25 -25.22
N PRO A 372 -2.60 2.75 -23.98
CA PRO A 372 -2.96 3.57 -22.82
C PRO A 372 -2.06 4.80 -22.63
N LYS A 373 -0.77 4.68 -22.94
CA LYS A 373 0.20 5.80 -22.83
C LYS A 373 -0.07 6.95 -23.81
N ASP A 374 -0.76 6.65 -24.90
CA ASP A 374 -1.13 7.66 -25.90
C ASP A 374 -2.52 8.26 -25.64
N PHE A 375 -3.20 7.83 -24.57
CA PHE A 375 -4.53 8.32 -24.24
C PHE A 375 -4.49 9.79 -23.87
N THR A 376 -5.48 10.53 -24.36
CA THR A 376 -5.68 11.93 -24.01
C THR A 376 -7.18 12.20 -23.98
N LYS A 377 -7.57 13.18 -23.19
CA LYS A 377 -8.94 13.72 -23.20
C LYS A 377 -9.42 14.09 -24.59
N GLU A 378 -8.60 14.76 -25.38
CA GLU A 378 -8.95 15.21 -26.74
C GLU A 378 -9.31 14.03 -27.64
N LYS A 379 -8.60 12.90 -27.51
CA LYS A 379 -8.89 11.70 -28.30
C LYS A 379 -10.26 11.12 -27.98
N PHE A 380 -10.59 10.95 -26.70
CA PHE A 380 -11.92 10.48 -26.31
C PHE A 380 -13.01 11.46 -26.77
N ILE A 381 -12.83 12.77 -26.54
CA ILE A 381 -13.83 13.79 -26.92
C ILE A 381 -14.04 13.82 -28.44
N ASN A 382 -12.99 13.71 -29.23
CA ASN A 382 -13.10 13.64 -30.70
C ASN A 382 -13.85 12.38 -31.15
N PHE A 383 -13.60 11.24 -30.52
CA PHE A 383 -14.34 10.00 -30.78
C PHE A 383 -15.82 10.16 -30.40
N PHE A 384 -16.11 10.65 -29.20
CA PHE A 384 -17.47 10.94 -28.73
C PHE A 384 -18.23 11.85 -29.72
N GLU A 385 -17.64 12.98 -30.12
CA GLU A 385 -18.24 13.90 -31.08
C GLU A 385 -18.52 13.23 -32.44
N SER A 386 -17.64 12.34 -32.89
CA SER A 386 -17.83 11.63 -34.15
C SER A 386 -19.00 10.64 -34.13
N MET A 387 -19.38 10.16 -32.94
CA MET A 387 -20.38 9.10 -32.75
C MET A 387 -21.74 9.62 -32.25
N ARG A 388 -21.75 10.69 -31.44
CA ARG A 388 -22.92 11.03 -30.59
C ARG A 388 -24.21 11.26 -31.35
N GLU A 389 -24.16 11.85 -32.55
CA GLU A 389 -25.34 12.09 -33.38
C GLU A 389 -25.90 10.79 -33.98
N GLN A 390 -25.03 9.87 -34.37
CA GLN A 390 -25.44 8.56 -34.89
C GLN A 390 -26.10 7.73 -33.78
N VAL A 391 -25.45 7.67 -32.62
CA VAL A 391 -25.95 6.97 -31.43
C VAL A 391 -27.30 7.55 -31.00
N TYR A 392 -27.44 8.87 -30.95
CA TYR A 392 -28.70 9.53 -30.67
C TYR A 392 -29.79 9.15 -31.68
N SER A 393 -29.50 9.20 -32.98
CA SER A 393 -30.45 8.83 -34.03
C SER A 393 -30.90 7.37 -33.91
N PHE A 394 -29.98 6.46 -33.56
CA PHE A 394 -30.30 5.04 -33.39
C PHE A 394 -31.19 4.82 -32.16
N ASN A 395 -30.87 5.48 -31.05
CA ASN A 395 -31.69 5.42 -29.84
C ASN A 395 -33.09 5.99 -30.08
N GLN A 396 -33.21 7.08 -30.84
CA GLN A 396 -34.52 7.62 -31.21
C GLN A 396 -35.33 6.61 -32.04
N LYS A 397 -34.72 5.93 -33.00
CA LYS A 397 -35.40 4.88 -33.80
C LYS A 397 -35.84 3.69 -32.94
N ILE A 398 -35.01 3.28 -31.98
CA ILE A 398 -35.36 2.23 -31.02
C ILE A 398 -36.58 2.67 -30.20
N LYS A 399 -36.52 3.85 -29.61
CA LYS A 399 -37.60 4.46 -28.83
C LYS A 399 -38.90 4.57 -29.62
N ASP A 400 -38.81 5.08 -30.86
CA ASP A 400 -39.94 5.21 -31.78
C ASP A 400 -40.55 3.86 -32.13
N ASP A 401 -39.74 2.81 -32.31
CA ASP A 401 -40.28 1.47 -32.54
C ASP A 401 -40.97 0.92 -31.30
N LEU A 402 -40.34 1.01 -30.12
CA LEU A 402 -40.90 0.53 -28.86
C LEU A 402 -42.21 1.24 -28.48
N ALA A 403 -42.36 2.51 -28.86
CA ALA A 403 -43.57 3.30 -28.67
C ALA A 403 -44.77 2.80 -29.50
N LYS A 404 -44.56 2.00 -30.55
CA LYS A 404 -45.64 1.38 -31.35
C LYS A 404 -46.41 0.28 -30.61
N GLY A 405 -46.02 -0.05 -29.37
CA GLY A 405 -46.73 -1.03 -28.54
C GLY A 405 -46.76 -2.41 -29.20
N GLN A 406 -47.96 -2.95 -29.43
CA GLN A 406 -48.14 -4.27 -30.06
C GLN A 406 -47.69 -4.33 -31.52
N ASP A 407 -47.43 -3.19 -32.17
CA ASP A 407 -46.91 -3.15 -33.54
C ASP A 407 -45.38 -3.04 -33.59
N SER A 408 -44.71 -2.84 -32.45
CA SER A 408 -43.26 -2.78 -32.34
C SER A 408 -42.63 -4.11 -32.72
N LYS A 409 -41.55 -4.06 -33.51
CA LYS A 409 -40.76 -5.25 -33.85
C LYS A 409 -39.86 -5.63 -32.69
N LEU A 410 -39.26 -4.64 -32.03
CA LEU A 410 -38.41 -4.86 -30.86
C LEU A 410 -39.21 -5.43 -29.69
N ARG A 411 -40.42 -4.92 -29.41
CA ARG A 411 -41.27 -5.45 -28.34
C ARG A 411 -41.80 -6.87 -28.60
N LYS A 412 -41.95 -7.27 -29.87
CA LYS A 412 -42.31 -8.67 -30.21
C LYS A 412 -41.14 -9.62 -30.01
N PHE A 413 -39.92 -9.10 -30.05
CA PHE A 413 -38.70 -9.86 -29.90
C PHE A 413 -38.27 -10.01 -28.43
N LEU A 414 -38.29 -8.89 -27.69
CA LEU A 414 -38.06 -8.83 -26.24
C LEU A 414 -39.20 -9.49 -25.47
#